data_AF-A0AAN5D3P6-F1
#
_entry.id   AF-A0AAN5D3P6-F1
#
_cell.length_a   1.000
_cell.length_b   1.000
_cell.length_c   1.000
_cell.angle_alpha   90.00
_cell.angle_beta   90.00
_cell.angle_gamma   90.00
#
_symmetry.space_group_name_H-M   'P 1'
#
loop_
_entity.id
_entity.type
_entity.pdbx_description
1 polymer ?
#
loop_
_entity_poly.entity_id
_entity_poly.type
_entity_poly.pdbx_seq_one_letter_code
_entity_poly.pdbx_strand_id
1 'polypeptide(L)'
;MRARFAQREEEWNREYSTREDSNAFEKRQDDTGEADFYLRCDVNHNGPWKCEAQAQLRPIEIDGSYDPYDTQSLSFNENSNFVVVDWQDWDMLTHDLYTINDSVVVEFNLCIVSAERGEPIV
;
A
#
# COMPACT_ATOMS: atom_id res chain seq x y z
N MET A 1 -5.24 17.57 -20.08
CA MET A 1 -4.87 18.47 -18.97
C MET A 1 -4.02 17.63 -18.02
N ARG A 2 -2.69 17.88 -17.99
CA ARG A 2 -1.69 17.14 -17.20
C ARG A 2 -1.33 18.02 -16.00
N ALA A 3 -1.48 17.53 -14.78
CA ALA A 3 -0.91 18.19 -13.62
C ALA A 3 0.43 17.53 -13.28
N ARG A 4 1.52 18.32 -13.37
CA ARG A 4 2.79 18.01 -12.71
C ARG A 4 2.73 18.65 -11.34
N PHE A 5 2.95 17.87 -10.29
CA PHE A 5 3.19 18.39 -8.95
C PHE A 5 4.66 18.23 -8.64
N ALA A 6 5.35 19.36 -8.45
CA ALA A 6 6.63 19.43 -7.78
C ALA A 6 6.42 20.26 -6.51
N GLN A 7 7.05 19.79 -5.43
CA GLN A 7 7.44 20.56 -4.25
C GLN A 7 6.48 20.59 -3.04
N ARG A 8 6.36 19.45 -2.36
CA ARG A 8 6.98 19.26 -1.03
C ARG A 8 7.23 17.75 -0.79
N GLU A 9 8.42 17.31 -1.21
CA GLU A 9 8.97 15.96 -1.08
C GLU A 9 9.58 15.74 0.31
N GLU A 10 8.77 15.65 1.36
CA GLU A 10 9.24 15.08 2.64
C GLU A 10 8.48 13.77 2.89
N GLU A 11 9.20 12.68 2.60
CA GLU A 11 9.09 11.32 3.15
C GLU A 11 8.11 10.29 2.55
N TRP A 12 7.80 10.34 1.25
CA TRP A 12 7.15 9.20 0.57
C TRP A 12 7.90 8.66 -0.67
N ASN A 13 9.19 8.98 -0.87
CA ASN A 13 9.92 8.50 -2.04
C ASN A 13 11.28 7.87 -1.74
N ARG A 14 11.38 6.60 -2.16
CA ARG A 14 12.58 5.84 -2.55
C ARG A 14 13.56 5.41 -1.47
N GLU A 15 13.33 4.20 -0.98
CA GLU A 15 14.38 3.18 -0.96
C GLU A 15 13.77 1.82 -1.34
N TYR A 16 13.66 1.56 -2.64
CA TYR A 16 13.80 0.19 -3.14
C TYR A 16 15.30 -0.03 -3.31
N SER A 17 15.95 -0.27 -2.17
CA SER A 17 17.36 -0.61 -2.10
C SER A 17 17.46 -1.89 -1.31
N THR A 18 18.12 -2.87 -1.91
CA THR A 18 18.54 -4.12 -1.31
C THR A 18 19.37 -3.83 -0.06
N ARG A 19 18.70 -3.66 1.07
CA ARG A 19 19.31 -3.59 2.39
C ARG A 19 18.43 -4.41 3.31
N GLU A 20 19.02 -5.50 3.77
CA GLU A 20 18.50 -6.53 4.66
C GLU A 20 17.93 -5.92 5.95
N ASP A 21 16.74 -5.30 5.90
CA ASP A 21 15.80 -4.96 7.00
C ASP A 21 14.75 -3.89 6.56
N SER A 22 14.30 -3.89 5.30
CA SER A 22 13.43 -2.82 4.76
C SER A 22 12.01 -3.33 4.51
N ASN A 23 11.03 -2.82 5.27
CA ASN A 23 9.59 -3.05 5.13
C ASN A 23 9.19 -4.52 5.00
N ALA A 24 8.87 -5.16 6.13
CA ALA A 24 8.44 -6.54 6.19
C ALA A 24 7.16 -6.76 5.36
N PHE A 25 7.34 -7.03 4.08
CA PHE A 25 6.51 -7.96 3.32
C PHE A 25 6.74 -9.32 3.96
N GLU A 26 6.13 -9.55 5.11
CA GLU A 26 6.14 -10.87 5.72
C GLU A 26 5.15 -11.71 4.92
N LYS A 27 5.65 -12.56 4.03
CA LYS A 27 4.83 -13.59 3.38
C LYS A 27 4.32 -14.52 4.48
N ARG A 28 3.15 -14.22 5.01
CA ARG A 28 2.35 -15.20 5.74
C ARG A 28 1.52 -15.89 4.68
N GLN A 29 1.97 -17.07 4.28
CA GLN A 29 1.07 -18.00 3.61
C GLN A 29 0.14 -18.46 4.72
N ASP A 30 -1.02 -17.83 4.82
CA ASP A 30 -2.08 -18.40 5.62
C ASP A 30 -2.58 -19.67 4.92
N ASP A 31 -3.24 -20.56 5.66
CA ASP A 31 -3.77 -21.80 5.08
C ASP A 31 -4.94 -21.54 4.12
N THR A 32 -5.29 -20.27 3.86
CA THR A 32 -6.42 -19.87 3.02
C THR A 32 -6.05 -19.73 1.55
N GLY A 33 -4.76 -19.51 1.26
CA GLY A 33 -4.29 -19.22 -0.10
C GLY A 33 -4.47 -17.75 -0.48
N GLU A 34 -4.82 -16.87 0.44
CA GLU A 34 -4.98 -15.44 0.17
C GLU A 34 -3.63 -14.71 0.17
N ALA A 35 -3.59 -13.57 -0.53
CA ALA A 35 -2.41 -12.73 -0.65
C ALA A 35 -2.59 -11.45 0.18
N ASP A 36 -1.98 -11.39 1.35
CA ASP A 36 -2.06 -10.22 2.21
C ASP A 36 -1.01 -9.15 1.85
N PHE A 37 -1.46 -7.91 1.75
CA PHE A 37 -0.59 -6.75 1.59
C PHE A 37 -0.67 -5.84 2.80
N TYR A 38 0.46 -5.66 3.48
CA TYR A 38 0.53 -4.83 4.67
C TYR A 38 0.97 -3.42 4.30
N LEU A 39 0.10 -2.43 4.54
CA LEU A 39 0.45 -1.03 4.39
C LEU A 39 0.78 -0.43 5.75
N ARG A 40 1.93 0.25 5.82
CA ARG A 40 2.39 0.96 7.00
C ARG A 40 2.37 2.46 6.75
N CYS A 41 1.76 3.21 7.65
CA CYS A 41 1.84 4.66 7.70
C CYS A 41 2.94 5.04 8.70
N ASP A 42 4.17 5.16 8.19
CA ASP A 42 5.32 5.58 8.99
C ASP A 42 5.44 7.09 8.94
N VAL A 43 4.78 7.73 9.89
CA VAL A 43 4.93 9.17 10.05
C VAL A 43 5.46 9.45 11.44
N ASN A 44 6.57 10.17 11.47
CA ASN A 44 7.26 10.54 12.70
C ASN A 44 6.43 11.63 13.41
N HIS A 45 5.47 11.19 14.22
CA HIS A 45 4.50 12.06 14.88
C HIS A 45 4.73 12.10 16.39
N ASN A 46 4.85 13.32 16.94
CA ASN A 46 4.78 13.57 18.36
C ASN A 46 3.35 13.98 18.71
N GLY A 47 2.60 13.08 19.35
CA GLY A 47 1.23 13.30 19.79
C GLY A 47 0.19 12.48 19.01
N PRO A 48 -1.11 12.60 19.39
CA PRO A 48 -2.20 11.87 18.74
C PRO A 48 -2.30 12.23 17.26
N TRP A 49 -2.65 11.26 16.42
CA TRP A 49 -2.81 11.49 14.98
C TRP A 49 -3.77 10.50 14.38
N LYS A 50 -4.41 10.90 13.28
CA LYS A 50 -5.29 10.02 12.52
C LYS A 50 -5.15 10.32 11.02
N CYS A 51 -5.06 9.28 10.22
CA CYS A 51 -5.05 9.38 8.75
C CYS A 51 -6.07 8.40 8.19
N GLU A 52 -7.03 8.90 7.44
CA GLU A 52 -7.97 8.07 6.68
C GLU A 52 -7.58 8.12 5.22
N ALA A 53 -7.49 6.96 4.60
CA ALA A 53 -7.14 6.82 3.20
C ALA A 53 -8.08 5.83 2.51
N GLN A 54 -8.08 5.88 1.20
CA GLN A 54 -8.66 4.87 0.34
C GLN A 54 -7.53 4.23 -0.46
N ALA A 55 -7.46 2.90 -0.44
CA ALA A 55 -6.53 2.14 -1.24
C ALA A 55 -7.27 1.41 -2.35
N GLN A 56 -6.69 1.44 -3.53
CA GLN A 56 -7.00 0.52 -4.61
C GLN A 56 -5.75 -0.26 -4.93
N LEU A 57 -5.93 -1.56 -5.07
CA LEU A 57 -4.88 -2.53 -5.26
C LEU A 57 -5.13 -3.20 -6.60
N ARG A 58 -4.17 -3.10 -7.53
CA ARG A 58 -4.40 -3.47 -8.93
C ARG A 58 -3.28 -4.36 -9.44
N PRO A 59 -3.56 -5.60 -9.86
CA PRO A 59 -2.60 -6.39 -10.61
C PRO A 59 -2.55 -5.80 -12.01
N ILE A 60 -1.36 -5.73 -12.58
CA ILE A 60 -1.20 -5.33 -13.97
C ILE A 60 -1.14 -6.60 -14.81
N GLU A 61 -2.03 -6.69 -15.80
CA GLU A 61 -2.03 -7.77 -16.78
C GLU A 61 -0.85 -7.63 -17.74
N ILE A 62 -0.50 -8.72 -18.42
CA ILE A 62 0.60 -8.75 -19.38
C ILE A 62 0.46 -7.76 -20.55
N ASP A 63 -0.76 -7.39 -20.92
CA ASP A 63 -1.03 -6.38 -21.94
C ASP A 63 -1.01 -4.94 -21.40
N GLY A 64 -0.76 -4.78 -20.09
CA GLY A 64 -0.76 -3.51 -19.37
C GLY A 64 -2.14 -3.01 -18.95
N SER A 65 -3.20 -3.79 -19.19
CA SER A 65 -4.52 -3.53 -18.67
C SER A 65 -4.62 -3.91 -17.19
N TYR A 66 -5.72 -3.50 -16.56
CA TYR A 66 -6.03 -3.86 -15.19
C TYR A 66 -7.55 -3.86 -15.02
N ASP A 67 -8.04 -4.77 -14.20
CA ASP A 67 -9.42 -4.72 -13.76
C ASP A 67 -9.58 -3.65 -12.66
N PRO A 68 -10.72 -2.93 -12.64
CA PRO A 68 -11.03 -2.03 -11.55
C PRO A 68 -11.32 -2.86 -10.28
N TYR A 69 -10.38 -2.87 -9.35
CA TYR A 69 -10.57 -3.46 -8.04
C TYR A 69 -11.32 -2.54 -7.08
N ASP A 70 -11.94 -3.17 -6.08
CA ASP A 70 -12.66 -2.47 -5.03
C ASP A 70 -11.73 -1.53 -4.26
N THR A 71 -12.32 -0.39 -3.88
CA THR A 71 -11.64 0.60 -3.05
C THR A 71 -11.83 0.23 -1.59
N GLN A 72 -10.73 0.01 -0.88
CA GLN A 72 -10.75 -0.26 0.55
C GLN A 72 -10.52 1.02 1.34
N SER A 73 -11.33 1.25 2.38
CA SER A 73 -11.09 2.35 3.32
C SER A 73 -10.10 1.92 4.39
N LEU A 74 -9.03 2.69 4.55
CA LEU A 74 -7.97 2.46 5.52
C LEU A 74 -8.01 3.55 6.59
N SER A 75 -7.71 3.17 7.83
CA SER A 75 -7.63 4.10 8.96
C SER A 75 -6.37 3.81 9.75
N PHE A 76 -5.50 4.80 9.81
CA PHE A 76 -4.26 4.78 10.57
C PHE A 76 -4.38 5.75 11.76
N ASN A 77 -3.83 5.38 12.90
CA ASN A 77 -3.78 6.25 14.09
C ASN A 77 -2.60 5.87 15.00
N GLU A 78 -2.45 6.57 16.12
CA GLU A 78 -1.34 6.33 17.05
C GLU A 78 -1.26 4.91 17.62
N ASN A 79 -2.35 4.16 17.60
CA ASN A 79 -2.42 2.78 18.09
C ASN A 79 -2.36 1.75 16.96
N SER A 80 -2.51 2.16 15.70
CA SER A 80 -2.56 1.27 14.53
C SER A 80 -1.95 1.97 13.32
N ASN A 81 -0.64 1.82 13.16
CA ASN A 81 0.10 2.35 12.02
C ASN A 81 0.22 1.34 10.86
N PHE A 82 -0.36 0.14 11.01
CA PHE A 82 -0.44 -0.87 9.95
C PHE A 82 -1.90 -1.19 9.65
N VAL A 83 -2.20 -1.44 8.38
CA VAL A 83 -3.48 -1.96 7.92
C VAL A 83 -3.21 -3.08 6.91
N VAL A 84 -3.96 -4.18 7.04
CA VAL A 84 -3.98 -5.24 6.04
C VAL A 84 -4.92 -4.81 4.93
N VAL A 85 -4.42 -4.83 3.70
CA VAL A 85 -5.22 -4.69 2.50
C VAL A 85 -5.42 -6.10 1.97
N ASP A 86 -6.58 -6.65 2.26
CA ASP A 86 -6.93 -8.01 1.87
C ASP A 86 -6.99 -8.06 0.33
N TRP A 87 -6.30 -9.05 -0.26
CA TRP A 87 -6.47 -9.40 -1.67
C TRP A 87 -7.12 -10.77 -1.79
N GLN A 88 -7.79 -10.96 -2.93
CA GLN A 88 -8.14 -12.26 -3.50
C GLN A 88 -6.97 -13.29 -3.52
N ASP A 89 -7.37 -14.52 -3.81
CA ASP A 89 -6.58 -15.72 -3.96
C ASP A 89 -5.21 -15.53 -4.66
N TRP A 90 -4.14 -16.04 -4.05
CA TRP A 90 -2.78 -16.08 -4.59
C TRP A 90 -2.73 -16.84 -5.93
N ASP A 91 -3.61 -17.81 -6.12
CA ASP A 91 -3.73 -18.53 -7.40
C ASP A 91 -4.11 -17.59 -8.55
N MET A 92 -4.84 -16.50 -8.26
CA MET A 92 -5.16 -15.48 -9.26
C MET A 92 -3.92 -14.66 -9.64
N LEU A 93 -3.12 -14.22 -8.65
CA LEU A 93 -1.90 -13.44 -8.90
C LEU A 93 -0.84 -14.22 -9.67
N THR A 94 -0.79 -15.53 -9.47
CA THR A 94 0.16 -16.42 -10.15
C THR A 94 -0.35 -16.94 -11.49
N HIS A 95 -1.55 -16.54 -11.92
CA HIS A 95 -2.06 -16.88 -13.24
C HIS A 95 -1.19 -16.25 -14.34
N ASP A 96 -1.06 -16.94 -15.48
CA ASP A 96 -0.24 -16.53 -16.63
C ASP A 96 -0.62 -15.15 -17.19
N LEU A 97 -1.82 -14.67 -16.89
CA LEU A 97 -2.31 -13.34 -17.30
C LEU A 97 -1.64 -12.19 -16.54
N TYR A 98 -1.18 -12.44 -15.31
CA TYR A 98 -0.58 -11.42 -14.43
C TYR A 98 0.93 -11.63 -14.22
N THR A 99 1.48 -12.72 -14.75
CA THR A 99 2.91 -13.04 -14.66
C THR A 99 3.67 -12.53 -15.88
N ILE A 100 4.46 -11.48 -15.69
CA ILE A 100 5.27 -10.83 -16.72
C ILE A 100 6.74 -11.10 -16.42
N ASN A 101 7.41 -11.92 -17.23
CA ASN A 101 8.80 -12.36 -17.00
C ASN A 101 9.00 -12.93 -15.58
N ASP A 102 8.21 -13.94 -15.22
CA ASP A 102 8.25 -14.62 -13.91
C ASP A 102 8.03 -13.69 -12.69
N SER A 103 7.41 -12.53 -12.92
CA SER A 103 7.14 -11.52 -11.89
C SER A 103 5.69 -11.05 -11.95
N VAL A 104 5.10 -10.77 -10.80
CA VAL A 104 3.77 -10.16 -10.70
C VAL A 104 3.94 -8.69 -10.35
N VAL A 105 3.27 -7.82 -11.10
CA VAL A 105 3.29 -6.37 -10.83
C VAL A 105 1.99 -5.96 -10.19
N VAL A 106 2.10 -5.40 -8.98
CA VAL A 106 0.99 -4.86 -8.22
C VAL A 106 1.15 -3.35 -8.09
N GLU A 107 0.12 -2.60 -8.45
CA GLU A 107 0.03 -1.17 -8.25
C GLU A 107 -0.89 -0.82 -7.07
N PHE A 108 -0.39 0.03 -6.17
CA PHE A 108 -1.16 0.61 -5.08
C PHE A 108 -1.51 2.06 -5.41
N ASN A 109 -2.79 2.36 -5.47
CA ASN A 109 -3.30 3.72 -5.59
C ASN A 109 -3.89 4.15 -4.25
N LEU A 110 -3.19 5.07 -3.57
CA LEU A 110 -3.60 5.59 -2.27
C LEU A 110 -4.16 7.01 -2.43
N CYS A 111 -5.34 7.24 -1.86
CA CYS A 111 -6.00 8.54 -1.81
C CYS A 111 -6.23 8.91 -0.34
N ILE A 112 -5.52 9.89 0.18
CA ILE A 112 -5.75 10.39 1.54
C ILE A 112 -7.07 11.15 1.55
N VAL A 113 -8.02 10.67 2.37
CA VAL A 113 -9.33 11.29 2.56
C VAL A 113 -9.25 12.37 3.62
N SER A 114 -8.59 12.07 4.74
CA SER A 114 -8.41 13.00 5.85
C SER A 114 -7.08 12.73 6.56
N ALA A 115 -6.49 13.79 7.12
CA ALA A 115 -5.29 13.70 7.94
C ALA A 115 -5.39 14.73 9.06
N GLU A 116 -5.47 14.25 10.29
CA GLU A 116 -5.61 15.05 11.50
C GLU A 116 -4.37 14.87 12.37
N ARG A 117 -3.87 15.99 12.90
CA ARG A 117 -2.83 16.00 13.92
C ARG A 117 -3.42 16.57 15.20
N GLY A 118 -3.25 15.84 16.30
CA GLY A 118 -3.53 16.34 17.64
C GLY A 118 -2.49 17.36 18.09
N GLU A 119 -2.73 17.98 19.25
CA GLU A 119 -1.73 18.87 19.83
C GLU A 119 -0.49 18.07 20.29
N PRO A 120 0.72 18.62 20.12
CA PRO A 120 1.93 18.00 20.65
C PRO A 120 1.82 17.86 22.17
N ILE A 121 2.18 16.70 22.71
CA ILE A 121 2.40 16.55 24.14
C ILE A 121 3.76 17.19 24.43
N VAL A 122 3.76 18.36 25.07
CA VAL A 122 4.96 19.12 25.48
C VAL A 122 5.53 18.57 26.78
#